data_AF-A0A832WAI5-F1
#
_entry.id   AF-A0A832WAI5-F1
#
_cell.length_a   1.000
_cell.length_b   1.000
_cell.length_c   1.000
_cell.angle_alpha   90.00
_cell.angle_beta   90.00
_cell.angle_gamma   90.00
#
_symmetry.space_group_name_H-M   'P 1'
#
loop_
_entity.id
_entity.type
_entity.pdbx_description
1 polymer ?
#
loop_
_entity_poly.entity_id
_entity_poly.type
_entity_poly.pdbx_seq_one_letter_code
_entity_poly.pdbx_strand_id
1 'polypeptide(L)'
;MVESTDIPKKMKLSDAARKSVIACVSDFAAKGVKPEYGIISINLPKTISRVKIDNIANGFKKACKEYGISIIGGDTNSGKEIVFNVCIFGNSNNIVTRKGSNKGDLIFVTGPFGYTSIG
;
A
#
# COMPACT_ATOMS: atom_id res chain seq x y z
N MET A 1 3.84 -6.88 -2.65
CA MET A 1 4.55 -7.01 -1.37
C MET A 1 4.66 -8.48 -1.02
N VAL A 2 5.86 -8.99 -0.74
CA VAL A 2 6.17 -10.40 -0.49
C VAL A 2 6.76 -10.55 0.92
N GLU A 3 6.34 -11.57 1.67
CA GLU A 3 6.72 -11.78 3.07
C GLU A 3 8.23 -11.81 3.28
N SER A 4 8.94 -12.62 2.51
CA SER A 4 10.39 -12.80 2.65
C SER A 4 11.23 -11.56 2.33
N THR A 5 10.72 -10.64 1.51
CA THR A 5 11.49 -9.46 1.06
C THR A 5 11.06 -8.16 1.74
N ASP A 6 9.77 -7.98 2.01
CA ASP A 6 9.21 -6.67 2.34
C ASP A 6 8.68 -6.55 3.78
N ILE A 7 8.61 -7.67 4.51
CA ILE A 7 8.10 -7.77 5.90
C ILE A 7 9.26 -8.11 6.86
N PRO A 8 9.83 -7.11 7.55
CA PRO A 8 10.80 -7.35 8.61
C PRO A 8 10.21 -8.23 9.74
N LYS A 9 11.06 -9.03 10.40
CA LYS A 9 10.63 -10.01 11.43
C LYS A 9 9.74 -9.44 12.55
N LYS A 10 9.89 -8.15 12.89
CA LYS A 10 9.13 -7.48 13.97
C LYS A 10 7.86 -6.79 13.48
N MET A 11 7.64 -6.71 12.17
CA MET A 11 6.47 -6.04 11.59
C MET A 11 5.22 -6.90 11.79
N LYS A 12 4.15 -6.31 12.32
CA LYS A 12 2.87 -7.01 12.45
C LYS A 12 2.24 -7.15 11.07
N LEU A 13 1.52 -8.24 10.83
CA LEU A 13 0.83 -8.46 9.55
C LEU A 13 -0.24 -7.39 9.25
N SER A 14 -0.85 -6.79 10.27
CA SER A 14 -1.75 -5.64 10.11
C SER A 14 -1.00 -4.41 9.59
N ASP A 15 0.23 -4.19 10.06
CA ASP A 15 1.06 -3.06 9.63
C ASP A 15 1.56 -3.29 8.21
N ALA A 16 1.91 -4.54 7.88
CA ALA A 16 2.30 -4.95 6.54
C ALA A 16 1.13 -4.78 5.54
N ALA A 17 -0.08 -5.19 5.91
CA ALA A 17 -1.29 -4.99 5.10
C ALA A 17 -1.65 -3.50 4.93
N ARG A 18 -1.47 -2.70 5.98
CA ARG A 18 -1.60 -1.24 5.89
C ARG A 18 -0.55 -0.64 4.95
N LYS A 19 0.71 -1.04 5.09
CA LYS A 19 1.84 -0.57 4.28
C LYS A 19 1.61 -0.81 2.79
N SER A 20 1.08 -1.98 2.40
CA SER A 20 0.83 -2.27 0.98
C SER A 20 -0.24 -1.38 0.36
N VAL A 21 -1.28 -0.99 1.10
CA VAL A 21 -2.26 0.01 0.64
C VAL A 21 -1.63 1.40 0.58
N ILE A 22 -0.92 1.81 1.64
CA ILE A 22 -0.32 3.14 1.73
C ILE A 22 0.75 3.37 0.66
N ALA A 23 1.49 2.33 0.26
CA ALA A 23 2.45 2.42 -0.84
C ALA A 23 1.76 2.90 -2.13
N CYS A 24 0.64 2.29 -2.50
CA CYS A 24 -0.15 2.74 -3.66
C CYS A 24 -0.76 4.13 -3.44
N VAL A 25 -1.25 4.45 -2.24
CA VAL A 25 -1.76 5.80 -1.91
C VAL A 25 -0.68 6.87 -2.05
N SER A 26 0.56 6.58 -1.67
CA SER A 26 1.68 7.49 -1.80
C SER A 26 1.95 7.84 -3.27
N ASP A 27 1.82 6.87 -4.18
CA ASP A 27 1.93 7.14 -5.62
C ASP A 27 0.82 8.08 -6.10
N PHE A 28 -0.42 7.88 -5.63
CA PHE A 28 -1.55 8.77 -5.93
C PHE A 28 -1.33 10.19 -5.38
N ALA A 29 -0.86 10.31 -4.14
CA ALA A 29 -0.55 11.59 -3.51
C ALA A 29 0.54 12.35 -4.28
N ALA A 30 1.59 11.66 -4.74
CA ALA A 30 2.65 12.25 -5.56
C ALA A 30 2.15 12.74 -6.94
N LYS A 31 0.95 12.32 -7.35
CA LYS A 31 0.29 12.74 -8.60
C LYS A 31 -0.79 13.79 -8.38
N GLY A 32 -1.08 14.16 -7.12
CA GLY A 32 -2.19 15.04 -6.78
C GLY A 32 -3.56 14.41 -7.07
N VAL A 33 -3.65 13.08 -7.08
CA VAL A 33 -4.87 12.35 -7.39
C VAL A 33 -5.41 11.70 -6.13
N LYS A 34 -6.72 11.79 -5.91
CA LYS A 34 -7.39 11.08 -4.82
C LYS A 34 -7.71 9.64 -5.26
N PRO A 35 -7.29 8.61 -4.51
CA PRO A 35 -7.69 7.24 -4.79
C PRO A 35 -9.16 7.02 -4.39
N GLU A 36 -9.88 6.14 -5.11
CA GLU A 36 -11.31 5.89 -4.90
C GLU A 36 -11.63 4.41 -4.70
N TYR A 37 -11.03 3.54 -5.52
CA TYR A 37 -11.34 2.10 -5.52
C TYR A 37 -10.06 1.27 -5.41
N GLY A 38 -10.19 0.02 -4.98
CA GLY A 38 -9.07 -0.91 -4.99
C GLY A 38 -9.48 -2.37 -5.12
N ILE A 39 -8.53 -3.17 -5.58
CA ILE A 39 -8.60 -4.63 -5.62
C ILE A 39 -7.41 -5.18 -4.83
N ILE A 40 -7.67 -6.17 -3.98
CA ILE A 40 -6.64 -6.80 -3.14
C ILE A 40 -6.62 -8.29 -3.41
N SER A 41 -5.53 -8.78 -4.00
CA SER A 41 -5.28 -10.22 -4.11
C SER A 41 -4.25 -10.64 -3.07
N ILE A 42 -4.54 -11.73 -2.36
CA ILE A 42 -3.66 -12.27 -1.33
C ILE A 42 -3.26 -13.70 -1.64
N ASN A 43 -2.00 -14.02 -1.36
CA ASN A 43 -1.53 -15.39 -1.29
C ASN A 43 -1.24 -15.72 0.17
N LEU A 44 -1.73 -16.87 0.66
CA LEU A 44 -1.60 -17.27 2.05
C LEU A 44 -1.03 -18.69 2.17
N PRO A 45 -0.11 -18.95 3.11
CA PRO A 45 0.27 -20.32 3.47
C PRO A 45 -0.91 -21.09 4.04
N LYS A 46 -1.03 -22.38 3.71
CA LYS A 46 -2.08 -23.26 4.29
C LYS A 46 -2.01 -23.37 5.82
N THR A 47 -0.84 -23.11 6.40
CA THR A 47 -0.58 -23.15 7.85
C THR A 47 -0.95 -21.84 8.56
N ILE A 48 -1.43 -20.81 7.85
CA ILE A 48 -1.76 -19.54 8.47
C ILE A 48 -2.95 -19.68 9.42
N SER A 49 -2.86 -19.05 10.60
CA SER A 49 -3.95 -19.08 11.57
C SER A 49 -5.03 -18.05 11.24
N ARG A 50 -6.28 -18.32 11.66
CA ARG A 50 -7.40 -17.40 11.49
C ARG A 50 -7.13 -16.02 12.10
N VAL A 51 -6.52 -15.98 13.29
CA VAL A 51 -6.15 -14.73 13.96
C VAL A 51 -5.20 -13.87 13.10
N LYS A 52 -4.25 -14.49 12.38
CA LYS A 52 -3.36 -13.77 11.46
C LYS A 52 -4.14 -13.21 10.26
N ILE A 53 -5.07 -13.98 9.70
CA ILE A 53 -5.94 -13.52 8.61
C ILE A 53 -6.78 -12.32 9.06
N ASP A 54 -7.39 -12.38 10.24
CA ASP A 54 -8.19 -11.28 10.78
C ASP A 54 -7.35 -10.02 11.00
N ASN A 55 -6.09 -10.16 11.44
CA ASN A 55 -5.14 -9.04 11.56
C ASN A 55 -4.80 -8.41 10.20
N ILE A 56 -4.58 -9.21 9.16
CA ILE A 56 -4.35 -8.74 7.79
C ILE A 56 -5.57 -7.95 7.30
N ALA A 57 -6.76 -8.54 7.41
CA ALA A 57 -8.01 -7.90 6.97
C ALA A 57 -8.27 -6.58 7.72
N ASN A 58 -7.99 -6.53 9.02
CA ASN A 58 -8.10 -5.30 9.80
C ASN A 58 -7.09 -4.23 9.37
N GLY A 59 -5.88 -4.62 8.98
CA GLY A 59 -4.87 -3.70 8.42
C GLY A 59 -5.35 -3.05 7.13
N PHE A 60 -5.85 -3.86 6.18
CA PHE A 60 -6.45 -3.37 4.94
C PHE A 60 -7.64 -2.45 5.20
N LYS A 61 -8.59 -2.89 6.05
CA LYS A 61 -9.80 -2.13 6.37
C LYS A 61 -9.47 -0.75 6.96
N LYS A 62 -8.52 -0.68 7.89
CA LYS A 62 -8.10 0.59 8.50
C LYS A 62 -7.48 1.52 7.46
N ALA A 63 -6.56 1.01 6.64
CA ALA A 63 -5.92 1.81 5.59
C ALA A 63 -6.93 2.33 4.56
N CYS A 64 -7.82 1.47 4.07
CA CYS A 64 -8.83 1.86 3.09
C CYS A 64 -9.81 2.89 3.67
N LYS A 65 -10.24 2.71 4.92
CA LYS A 65 -11.12 3.68 5.61
C LYS A 65 -10.47 5.06 5.75
N GLU A 66 -9.19 5.10 6.09
CA GLU A 66 -8.45 6.36 6.28
C GLU A 66 -8.36 7.19 5.01
N TYR A 67 -8.16 6.55 3.86
CA TYR A 67 -8.02 7.23 2.57
C TYR A 67 -9.31 7.22 1.73
N GLY A 68 -10.42 6.74 2.28
CA GLY A 68 -11.72 6.70 1.60
C GLY A 68 -11.76 5.77 0.38
N ILE A 69 -10.99 4.69 0.39
CA ILE A 69 -10.92 3.71 -0.69
C ILE A 69 -11.96 2.62 -0.48
N SER A 70 -12.75 2.33 -1.51
CA SER A 70 -13.65 1.17 -1.52
C SER A 70 -12.97 -0.04 -2.18
N ILE A 71 -12.89 -1.16 -1.45
CA ILE A 71 -12.41 -2.42 -2.03
C ILE A 71 -13.55 -3.08 -2.79
N ILE A 72 -13.41 -3.17 -4.11
CA ILE A 72 -14.44 -3.66 -5.03
C ILE A 72 -14.21 -5.09 -5.49
N GLY A 73 -13.11 -5.71 -5.06
CA GLY A 73 -12.79 -7.08 -5.43
C GLY A 73 -11.46 -7.54 -4.89
N GLY A 74 -11.13 -8.78 -5.22
CA GLY A 74 -9.93 -9.43 -4.77
C GLY A 74 -9.95 -10.91 -5.09
N ASP A 75 -8.83 -11.56 -4.83
CA ASP A 75 -8.71 -13.01 -4.95
C ASP A 75 -7.88 -13.55 -3.79
N THR A 76 -8.09 -14.82 -3.43
CA THR A 76 -7.36 -15.48 -2.34
C THR A 76 -6.78 -16.78 -2.84
N ASN A 77 -5.46 -16.84 -2.84
CA ASN A 77 -4.69 -18.00 -3.28
C ASN A 77 -3.96 -18.67 -2.12
N SER A 78 -3.72 -19.97 -2.28
CA SER A 78 -2.83 -20.75 -1.41
C SER A 78 -1.43 -20.79 -2.01
N GLY A 79 -0.40 -20.58 -1.19
CA GLY A 79 0.98 -20.74 -1.64
C GLY A 79 1.97 -20.93 -0.50
N LYS A 80 3.26 -20.64 -0.77
CA LYS A 80 4.35 -20.92 0.19
C LYS A 80 4.52 -19.85 1.26
N GLU A 81 4.24 -18.59 0.93
CA GLU A 81 4.45 -17.43 1.80
C GLU A 81 3.33 -16.40 1.62
N ILE A 82 3.26 -15.42 2.52
CA ILE A 82 2.28 -14.35 2.43
C ILE A 82 2.66 -13.38 1.32
N VAL A 83 1.74 -13.10 0.40
CA VAL A 83 1.91 -12.07 -0.64
C VAL A 83 0.68 -11.18 -0.68
N PHE A 84 0.89 -9.86 -0.68
CA PHE A 84 -0.16 -8.88 -0.91
C PHE A 84 0.07 -8.20 -2.25
N ASN A 85 -0.91 -8.32 -3.14
CA ASN A 85 -1.00 -7.56 -4.37
C ASN A 85 -2.15 -6.56 -4.24
N VAL A 86 -1.84 -5.28 -4.24
CA VAL A 86 -2.81 -4.20 -4.09
C VAL A 86 -2.79 -3.37 -5.35
N CYS A 87 -3.97 -3.18 -5.94
CA CYS A 87 -4.17 -2.28 -7.06
C CYS A 87 -5.20 -1.23 -6.64
N ILE A 88 -4.92 0.05 -6.89
CA ILE A 88 -5.80 1.17 -6.54
C ILE A 88 -6.10 1.95 -7.81
N PHE A 89 -7.34 2.43 -7.90
CA PHE A 89 -7.88 3.20 -9.00
C PHE A 89 -8.42 4.54 -8.48
N GLY A 90 -8.35 5.55 -9.32
CA GLY A 90 -8.95 6.85 -9.11
C GLY A 90 -8.90 7.62 -10.41
N ASN A 91 -9.64 8.73 -10.47
CA ASN A 91 -9.73 9.55 -11.67
C ASN A 91 -9.25 10.98 -11.37
N SER A 92 -8.65 11.63 -12.36
CA SER A 92 -8.34 13.06 -12.30
C SER A 92 -8.18 13.64 -13.69
N ASN A 93 -8.68 14.85 -13.88
CA ASN A 93 -8.42 15.65 -15.07
C ASN A 93 -7.05 16.33 -15.03
N ASN A 94 -6.43 16.42 -13.85
CA ASN A 94 -5.14 17.08 -13.63
C ASN A 94 -4.18 16.12 -12.93
N ILE A 95 -3.17 15.64 -13.66
CA ILE A 95 -2.16 14.71 -13.14
C ILE A 95 -0.81 15.42 -13.11
N VAL A 96 -0.19 15.48 -11.92
CA VAL A 96 1.17 16.02 -11.78
C VAL A 96 2.17 15.05 -12.40
N THR A 97 2.90 15.52 -13.41
CA THR A 97 3.91 14.70 -14.10
C THR A 97 5.29 14.90 -13.50
N ARG A 98 6.24 14.02 -13.83
CA ARG A 98 7.66 14.20 -13.48
C ARG A 98 8.39 15.15 -14.45
N LYS A 99 7.69 15.69 -15.45
CA LYS A 99 8.22 16.58 -16.49
C LYS A 99 7.76 18.01 -16.23
N GLY A 100 8.43 18.96 -16.85
CA GLY A 100 8.04 20.38 -16.83
C GLY A 100 8.78 21.24 -15.80
N SER A 101 9.81 20.70 -15.13
CA SER A 101 10.71 21.50 -14.31
C SER A 101 11.60 22.39 -15.18
N ASN A 102 11.80 23.63 -14.77
CA ASN A 102 12.62 24.62 -15.45
C ASN A 102 13.82 25.05 -14.60
N LYS A 103 14.82 25.65 -15.25
CA LYS A 103 15.94 26.28 -14.54
C LYS A 103 15.40 27.42 -13.67
N GLY A 104 15.76 27.41 -12.39
CA GLY A 104 15.28 28.38 -11.40
C GLY A 104 14.17 27.85 -10.51
N ASP A 105 13.58 26.69 -10.82
CA ASP A 105 12.61 26.05 -9.93
C ASP A 105 13.29 25.59 -8.63
N LEU A 106 12.54 25.71 -7.53
CA LEU A 106 12.96 25.23 -6.21
C LEU A 106 12.56 23.77 -6.00
N ILE A 107 13.41 23.03 -5.29
CA ILE A 107 13.15 21.63 -4.94
C ILE A 107 12.61 21.58 -3.52
N PHE A 108 11.42 20.99 -3.36
CA PHE A 108 10.76 20.81 -2.08
C PHE A 108 10.63 19.32 -1.74
N VAL A 109 10.58 19.04 -0.45
CA VAL A 109 10.46 17.70 0.12
C VAL A 109 9.51 17.76 1.30
N THR A 110 8.81 16.66 1.57
CA THR A 110 7.89 16.55 2.69
C THR A 110 8.46 15.65 3.78
N GLY A 111 8.65 16.19 4.98
CA GLY A 111 9.16 15.44 6.12
C GLY A 111 10.65 15.08 6.05
N PRO A 112 11.18 14.48 7.13
CA PRO A 112 12.58 14.03 7.20
C PRO A 112 12.83 12.74 6.41
N PHE A 113 14.07 12.58 5.93
CA PHE A 113 14.52 11.39 5.22
C PHE A 113 15.17 10.35 6.15
N GLY A 114 15.27 9.10 5.66
CA GLY A 114 16.08 8.05 6.31
C GLY A 114 15.37 7.22 7.38
N TYR A 115 14.13 7.54 7.76
CA TYR A 115 13.40 6.74 8.77
C TYR A 115 13.10 5.32 8.31
N THR A 116 12.81 5.10 7.01
CA THR A 116 12.57 3.76 6.48
C THR A 116 13.79 2.84 6.61
N SER A 117 15.02 3.37 6.58
CA SER A 117 16.25 2.56 6.70
C SER A 117 16.62 2.24 8.15
N ILE A 118 15.97 2.85 9.14
CA ILE A 118 16.29 2.68 10.55
C ILE A 118 15.62 1.41 11.15
N GLY A 119 14.80 0.67 10.39
CA GLY A 119 14.14 -0.56 10.88
C GLY A 119 13.67 -1.55 9.82
#